data_AF-A0A924NAD4-F1
#
_entry.id   AF-A0A924NAD4-F1
#
_cell.length_a   1.000
_cell.length_b   1.000
_cell.length_c   1.000
_cell.angle_alpha   90.00
_cell.angle_beta   90.00
_cell.angle_gamma   90.00
#
_symmetry.space_group_name_H-M   'P 1'
#
loop_
_entity.id
_entity.type
_entity.pdbx_description
1 polymer ?
#
loop_
_entity_poly.entity_id
_entity_poly.type
_entity_poly.pdbx_seq_one_letter_code
_entity_poly.pdbx_strand_id
1 'polypeptide(L)' 'MTSSAASLREYKTVDDTRNLEEYLVRFAITLSVMQTEGALEPIAYELAEDASHDGVRYIEVRY' A
#
# COMPACT_ATOMS: atom_id res chain seq x y z
N MET A 1 9.24 1.67 19.69
CA MET A 1 8.00 2.06 18.98
C MET A 1 7.30 0.77 18.59
N THR A 2 6.13 0.50 19.15
CA THR A 2 5.37 -0.73 18.91
C THR A 2 4.91 -0.77 17.45
N SER A 3 5.50 -1.67 16.66
CA SER A 3 5.11 -1.99 15.28
C SER A 3 3.72 -2.64 15.28
N SER A 4 2.66 -1.83 15.34
CA SER A 4 1.27 -2.31 15.29
C SER A 4 0.61 -1.88 13.99
N ALA A 5 -0.30 -2.70 13.47
CA ALA A 5 -1.07 -2.36 12.27
C ALA A 5 -1.82 -1.02 12.42
N ALA A 6 -2.30 -0.70 13.63
CA ALA A 6 -2.95 0.58 13.93
C ALA A 6 -2.00 1.77 13.72
N SER A 7 -0.76 1.68 14.20
CA SER A 7 0.24 2.74 14.02
C SER A 7 0.61 2.95 12.55
N LEU A 8 0.67 1.88 11.75
CA LEU A 8 0.93 1.98 10.32
C LEU A 8 -0.24 2.65 9.58
N ARG A 9 -1.48 2.33 9.96
CA ARG A 9 -2.67 2.95 9.37
C ARG A 9 -2.73 4.45 9.63
N GLU A 10 -2.42 4.87 10.84
CA GLU A 10 -2.32 6.29 11.20
C GLU A 10 -1.26 6.99 10.35
N TYR A 11 -0.04 6.43 10.27
CA TYR A 11 1.03 6.98 9.45
C TYR A 11 0.68 7.07 7.95
N LYS A 12 -0.13 6.15 7.43
CA LYS A 12 -0.58 6.15 6.02
C LYS A 12 -1.73 7.09 5.73
N THR A 13 -2.45 7.56 6.75
CA THR A 13 -3.48 8.59 6.57
C THR A 13 -2.81 9.94 6.35
N VAL A 14 -3.05 10.57 5.19
CA VAL A 14 -2.39 11.82 4.81
C VAL A 14 -3.38 12.97 4.80
N ASP A 15 -3.20 13.94 5.70
CA ASP A 15 -3.97 15.18 5.78
C ASP A 15 -3.09 16.44 5.95
N ASP A 16 -1.76 16.27 5.96
CA ASP A 16 -0.77 17.27 6.37
C ASP A 16 0.34 17.53 5.32
N THR A 17 0.22 17.03 4.10
CA THR A 17 1.23 17.21 3.03
C THR A 17 0.92 18.40 2.12
N ARG A 18 1.97 19.13 1.68
CA ARG A 18 1.85 20.35 0.85
C ARG A 18 2.17 20.13 -0.61
N ASN A 19 2.84 19.02 -0.94
CA ASN A 19 3.27 18.70 -2.30
C ASN A 19 3.39 17.18 -2.50
N LEU A 20 3.56 16.77 -3.77
CA LEU A 20 3.65 15.37 -4.17
C LEU A 20 4.87 14.66 -3.57
N GLU A 21 6.01 15.33 -3.46
CA GLU A 21 7.23 14.72 -2.93
C GLU A 21 7.05 14.29 -1.46
N GLU A 22 6.45 15.17 -0.64
CA GLU A 22 6.12 14.87 0.76
C GLU A 22 5.16 13.67 0.88
N TYR A 23 4.17 13.55 -0.01
CA TYR A 23 3.26 12.41 -0.07
C TYR A 23 4.01 11.11 -0.38
N LEU A 24 4.91 11.14 -1.38
CA LEU A 24 5.65 9.97 -1.84
C LEU A 24 6.66 9.43 -0.80
N VAL A 25 7.19 10.27 0.09
CA VAL A 25 8.11 9.81 1.17
C VAL A 25 7.48 8.68 2.00
N ARG A 26 6.17 8.72 2.24
CA ARG A 26 5.47 7.69 3.04
C ARG A 26 5.46 6.31 2.39
N PHE A 27 5.72 6.22 1.08
CA PHE A 27 5.81 4.93 0.38
C PHE A 27 7.06 4.14 0.73
N ALA A 28 8.10 4.78 1.30
CA ALA A 28 9.35 4.11 1.69
C ALA A 28 9.13 2.84 2.53
N ILE A 29 8.15 2.86 3.45
CA ILE A 29 7.83 1.70 4.29
C ILE A 29 7.15 0.57 3.51
N THR A 30 6.18 0.89 2.65
CA THR A 30 5.47 -0.14 1.88
C THR A 30 6.37 -0.74 0.81
N LEU A 31 7.17 0.11 0.15
CA LEU A 31 8.10 -0.36 -0.86
C LEU A 31 9.19 -1.25 -0.26
N SER A 32 9.68 -0.99 0.96
CA SER A 32 10.76 -1.80 1.55
C SER A 32 10.39 -3.28 1.75
N VAL A 33 9.10 -3.61 1.89
CA VAL A 33 8.63 -4.99 2.05
C VAL A 33 8.22 -5.65 0.72
N MET A 34 8.06 -4.87 -0.35
CA MET A 34 7.64 -5.34 -1.69
C MET A 34 8.81 -5.60 -2.64
N GLN A 35 9.96 -6.04 -2.11
CA GLN A 35 11.20 -6.18 -2.89
C GLN A 35 11.53 -7.62 -3.31
N THR A 36 10.75 -8.61 -2.86
CA THR A 36 10.98 -10.02 -3.16
C THR A 36 9.78 -10.64 -3.85
N GLU A 37 10.02 -11.66 -4.67
CA GLU A 37 8.98 -12.42 -5.37
C GLU A 37 7.93 -12.96 -4.39
N GLY A 38 8.37 -13.60 -3.30
CA GLY A 38 7.48 -14.17 -2.29
C GLY A 38 6.67 -13.14 -1.50
N ALA A 39 7.02 -11.85 -1.55
CA ALA A 39 6.19 -10.78 -1.01
C ALA A 39 5.24 -10.22 -2.09
N LEU A 40 5.70 -10.09 -3.33
CA LEU A 40 4.92 -9.51 -4.43
C LEU A 40 3.74 -10.40 -4.85
N GLU A 41 3.93 -11.72 -4.91
CA GLU A 41 2.87 -12.66 -5.29
C GLU A 41 1.62 -12.58 -4.39
N PRO A 42 1.71 -12.73 -3.05
CA PRO A 42 0.55 -12.62 -2.19
C PRO A 42 -0.05 -11.21 -2.20
N ILE A 43 0.76 -10.14 -2.30
CA ILE A 43 0.24 -8.77 -2.36
C ILE A 43 -0.58 -8.53 -3.62
N ALA A 44 -0.13 -9.03 -4.77
CA ALA A 44 -0.87 -8.94 -6.02
C ALA A 44 -2.18 -9.76 -5.97
N TYR A 45 -2.15 -10.92 -5.31
CA TYR A 45 -3.33 -11.75 -5.09
C TYR A 45 -4.35 -11.04 -4.19
N GLU A 46 -3.92 -10.53 -3.02
CA GLU A 46 -4.78 -9.80 -2.07
C GLU A 46 -5.36 -8.54 -2.71
N LEU A 47 -4.59 -7.81 -3.51
CA LEU A 47 -5.08 -6.66 -4.28
C LEU A 47 -6.24 -7.04 -5.20
N ALA A 48 -6.16 -8.19 -5.89
CA ALA A 48 -7.22 -8.65 -6.78
C ALA A 48 -8.46 -9.14 -6.01
N GLU A 49 -8.25 -9.80 -4.86
CA GLU A 49 -9.32 -10.23 -3.96
C GLU A 49 -10.10 -9.02 -3.40
N ASP A 50 -9.40 -8.02 -2.88
CA ASP A 50 -9.99 -6.77 -2.39
C ASP A 50 -10.74 -6.04 -3.51
N ALA A 51 -10.15 -5.92 -4.69
CA ALA A 51 -10.82 -5.31 -5.84
C ALA A 51 -12.12 -6.05 -6.21
N SER A 52 -12.13 -7.38 -6.18
CA SER A 52 -13.32 -8.17 -6.42
C SER A 52 -14.40 -7.95 -5.36
N HIS A 53 -14.00 -7.88 -4.08
CA HIS A 53 -14.91 -7.57 -2.95
C HIS A 53 -15.54 -6.17 -3.08
N ASP A 54 -14.78 -5.20 -3.60
CA ASP A 54 -15.27 -3.86 -3.92
C ASP A 54 -16.14 -3.81 -5.21
N GLY A 55 -16.35 -4.95 -5.86
CA GLY A 55 -17.19 -5.07 -7.05
C GLY A 55 -16.48 -4.70 -8.35
N VAL A 56 -15.15 -4.49 -8.33
CA VAL A 56 -14.35 -4.24 -9.53
C VAL A 56 -14.36 -5.49 -10.42
N ARG A 57 -14.65 -5.31 -11.71
CA ARG A 57 -14.68 -6.39 -12.71
C ARG A 57 -13.46 -6.44 -13.61
N TYR A 58 -12.77 -5.31 -13.73
CA TYR A 58 -11.57 -5.15 -14.53
C TYR A 58 -10.66 -4.10 -13.88
N ILE A 59 -9.38 -4.43 -13.73
CA ILE A 59 -8.37 -3.56 -13.14
C ILE A 59 -7.07 -3.68 -13.96
N GLU A 60 -6.49 -2.53 -14.30
CA GLU A 60 -5.14 -2.44 -14.86
C GLU A 60 -4.20 -1.92 -13.78
N VAL A 61 -3.49 -2.83 -13.12
CA VAL A 61 -2.56 -2.49 -12.05
C VAL A 61 -1.28 -1.91 -12.65
N ARG A 62 -0.79 -0.82 -12.04
CA ARG A 62 0.48 -0.16 -12.41
C ARG A 62 1.38 -0.08 -11.18
N TYR A 63 2.69 -0.19 -11.42
CA TYR A 63 3.74 -0.08 -10.41
C TYR A 63 4.86 0.83 -10.91
#